data_AF-A0A7C4JGM6-F1
#
_entry.id   AF-A0A7C4JGM6-F1
#
_cell.length_a   1.000
_cell.length_b   1.000
_cell.length_c   1.000
_cell.angle_alpha   90.00
_cell.angle_beta   90.00
_cell.angle_gamma   90.00
#
_symmetry.space_group_name_H-M   'P 1'
#
loop_
_entity.id
_entity.type
_entity.pdbx_description
1 polymer ?
#
loop_
_entity_poly.entity_id
_entity_poly.type
_entity_poly.pdbx_seq_one_letter_code
_entity_poly.pdbx_strand_id
1 'polypeptide(L)'
;MIPLAQKIKQAVETWREKNYEGVTPTTRRLLEFWFKEEHLLEDGSLFNFWRCQKEAIESLIYVYEVCKLKRIYEMAQSFGVSLQIDPTTDLWPKYCFKMATGSGKTFVMAMVLVWQYFNKIYETKSDIRYSTHFLLLAPNLIVFDRLKQDFQ
;
A
#
# COMPACT_ATOMS: atom_id res chain seq x y z
N MET A 1 -0.19 -13.60 16.23
CA MET A 1 -0.44 -12.62 15.13
C MET A 1 0.08 -11.27 15.61
N ILE A 2 0.63 -10.40 14.75
CA ILE A 2 1.18 -9.09 15.18
C ILE A 2 -0.01 -8.17 15.57
N PRO A 3 -0.14 -7.71 16.84
CA PRO A 3 -1.34 -7.02 17.30
C PRO A 3 -1.69 -5.75 16.52
N LEU A 4 -0.67 -4.93 16.20
CA LEU A 4 -0.86 -3.71 15.42
C LEU A 4 -1.41 -3.99 14.01
N ALA A 5 -0.88 -5.01 13.33
CA ALA A 5 -1.35 -5.40 12.00
C ALA A 5 -2.83 -5.84 12.03
N GLN A 6 -3.26 -6.54 13.09
CA GLN A 6 -4.65 -6.94 13.24
C GLN A 6 -5.58 -5.74 13.45
N LYS A 7 -5.16 -4.74 14.25
CA LYS A 7 -5.92 -3.50 14.47
C LYS A 7 -6.04 -2.67 13.19
N ILE A 8 -4.96 -2.55 12.44
CA ILE A 8 -4.98 -1.87 11.12
C ILE A 8 -5.94 -2.59 10.19
N LYS A 9 -5.88 -3.93 10.12
CA LYS A 9 -6.79 -4.71 9.27
C LYS A 9 -8.27 -4.44 9.59
N GLN A 10 -8.64 -4.45 10.87
CA GLN A 10 -10.00 -4.15 11.30
C GLN A 10 -10.44 -2.74 10.88
N ALA A 11 -9.56 -1.75 11.05
CA ALA A 11 -9.84 -0.37 10.64
C ALA A 11 -9.98 -0.22 9.13
N VAL A 12 -9.15 -0.93 8.35
CA VAL A 12 -9.23 -0.96 6.88
C VAL A 12 -10.53 -1.60 6.41
N GLU A 13 -11.01 -2.66 7.06
CA GLU A 13 -12.29 -3.29 6.75
C GLU A 13 -13.45 -2.29 6.94
N THR A 14 -13.52 -1.60 8.09
CA THR A 14 -14.52 -0.55 8.33
C THR A 14 -14.38 0.63 7.37
N TRP A 15 -13.16 1.05 7.05
CA TRP A 15 -12.90 2.14 6.11
C TRP A 15 -13.32 1.79 4.67
N ARG A 16 -13.14 0.52 4.26
CA ARG A 16 -13.61 0.00 2.98
C ARG A 16 -15.14 0.03 2.89
N GLU A 17 -15.84 -0.36 3.96
CA GLU A 17 -17.31 -0.30 4.03
C GLU A 17 -17.85 1.13 3.91
N LYS A 18 -17.08 2.12 4.38
CA LYS A 18 -17.37 3.55 4.22
C LYS A 18 -16.97 4.11 2.84
N ASN A 19 -16.76 3.26 1.84
CA ASN A 19 -16.38 3.65 0.48
C ASN A 19 -15.11 4.51 0.41
N TYR A 20 -14.09 4.14 1.19
CA TYR A 20 -12.77 4.78 1.14
C TYR A 20 -12.80 6.28 1.47
N GLU A 21 -13.51 6.68 2.53
CA GLU A 21 -13.61 8.07 2.97
C GLU A 21 -12.23 8.66 3.33
N GLY A 22 -12.02 9.95 3.05
CA GLY A 22 -10.80 10.68 3.46
C GLY A 22 -9.59 10.53 2.53
N VAL A 23 -9.71 9.84 1.40
CA VAL A 23 -8.65 9.80 0.37
C VAL A 23 -8.78 10.94 -0.63
N THR A 24 -7.67 11.23 -1.31
CA THR A 24 -7.59 12.13 -2.45
C THR A 24 -8.43 11.64 -3.64
N PRO A 25 -8.86 12.54 -4.54
CA PRO A 25 -9.52 12.16 -5.79
C PRO A 25 -8.74 11.14 -6.62
N THR A 26 -7.41 11.30 -6.71
CA THR A 26 -6.54 10.37 -7.44
C THR A 26 -6.54 8.97 -6.82
N THR A 27 -6.36 8.87 -5.51
CA THR A 27 -6.42 7.59 -4.81
C THR A 27 -7.80 6.94 -4.94
N ARG A 28 -8.89 7.73 -4.86
CA ARG A 28 -10.25 7.21 -5.10
C ARG A 28 -10.39 6.60 -6.49
N ARG A 29 -9.99 7.34 -7.53
CA ARG A 29 -10.05 6.88 -8.93
C ARG A 29 -9.27 5.58 -9.12
N LEU A 30 -8.10 5.44 -8.51
CA LEU A 30 -7.29 4.22 -8.58
C LEU A 30 -7.96 3.03 -7.87
N LEU A 31 -8.54 3.24 -6.68
CA LEU A 31 -9.26 2.17 -5.96
C LEU A 31 -10.50 1.70 -6.72
N GLU A 32 -11.21 2.63 -7.38
CA GLU A 32 -12.34 2.31 -8.25
C GLU A 32 -11.89 1.53 -9.48
N PHE A 33 -10.82 1.99 -10.15
CA PHE A 33 -10.21 1.26 -11.27
C PHE A 33 -9.87 -0.16 -10.85
N TRP A 34 -9.10 -0.35 -9.78
CA TRP A 34 -8.62 -1.68 -9.41
C TRP A 34 -9.71 -2.62 -8.89
N PHE A 35 -10.69 -2.13 -8.14
CA PHE A 35 -11.55 -3.00 -7.35
C PHE A 35 -13.05 -2.90 -7.65
N LYS A 36 -13.48 -1.97 -8.50
CA LYS A 36 -14.89 -1.82 -8.90
C LYS A 36 -15.12 -1.95 -10.39
N GLU A 37 -14.12 -1.66 -11.22
CA GLU A 37 -14.19 -1.84 -12.68
C GLU A 37 -13.80 -3.28 -13.08
N GLU A 38 -14.43 -3.77 -14.14
CA GLU A 38 -14.08 -5.04 -14.77
C GLU A 38 -12.91 -4.87 -15.73
N HIS A 39 -11.93 -5.78 -15.65
CA HIS A 39 -10.76 -5.79 -16.51
C HIS A 39 -10.77 -7.06 -17.35
N LEU A 40 -10.92 -6.92 -18.66
CA LEU A 40 -10.88 -8.05 -19.59
C LEU A 40 -9.45 -8.33 -20.02
N LEU A 41 -9.05 -9.59 -19.96
CA LEU A 41 -7.80 -10.10 -20.50
C LEU A 41 -7.96 -10.43 -21.99
N GLU A 42 -6.84 -10.61 -22.69
CA GLU A 42 -6.82 -10.90 -24.13
C GLU A 42 -7.58 -12.19 -24.50
N ASP A 43 -7.66 -13.14 -23.58
CA ASP A 43 -8.40 -14.40 -23.72
C ASP A 43 -9.90 -14.27 -23.42
N GLY A 44 -10.38 -13.05 -23.11
CA GLY A 44 -11.76 -12.76 -22.75
C GLY A 44 -12.13 -13.07 -21.29
N SER A 45 -11.19 -13.54 -20.48
CA SER A 45 -11.41 -13.77 -19.04
C SER A 45 -11.34 -12.48 -18.23
N LEU A 46 -12.00 -12.47 -17.06
CA LEU A 46 -11.98 -11.32 -16.15
C LEU A 46 -10.77 -11.39 -15.23
N PHE A 47 -9.93 -10.37 -15.28
CA PHE A 47 -8.86 -10.18 -14.31
C PHE A 47 -9.43 -9.77 -12.96
N ASN A 48 -8.98 -10.48 -11.92
CA ASN A 48 -9.38 -10.21 -10.54
C ASN A 48 -8.15 -10.16 -9.65
N PHE A 49 -8.14 -9.18 -8.75
CA PHE A 49 -7.12 -9.09 -7.72
C PHE A 49 -7.33 -10.15 -6.65
N TRP A 50 -6.22 -10.73 -6.18
CA TRP A 50 -6.26 -11.58 -5.00
C TRP A 50 -6.56 -10.73 -3.77
N ARG A 51 -7.36 -11.27 -2.84
CA ARG A 51 -7.73 -10.58 -1.58
C ARG A 51 -6.51 -10.07 -0.82
N CYS A 52 -5.41 -10.83 -0.80
CA CYS A 52 -4.18 -10.42 -0.12
C CYS A 52 -3.49 -9.22 -0.77
N GLN A 53 -3.58 -9.06 -2.09
CA GLN A 53 -3.05 -7.89 -2.81
C GLN A 53 -3.88 -6.65 -2.47
N LYS A 54 -5.21 -6.79 -2.53
CA LYS A 54 -6.16 -5.75 -2.14
C LYS A 54 -5.96 -5.29 -0.69
N GLU A 55 -5.90 -6.23 0.24
CA GLU A 55 -5.67 -5.95 1.66
C GLU A 55 -4.33 -5.24 1.90
N ALA A 56 -3.27 -5.63 1.18
CA ALA A 56 -1.96 -5.00 1.30
C ALA A 56 -1.99 -3.53 0.84
N ILE A 57 -2.44 -3.24 -0.38
CA ILE A 57 -2.44 -1.87 -0.90
C ILE A 57 -3.38 -0.95 -0.12
N GLU A 58 -4.57 -1.43 0.26
CA GLU A 58 -5.52 -0.67 1.07
C GLU A 58 -4.95 -0.35 2.46
N SER A 59 -4.24 -1.29 3.09
CA SER A 59 -3.61 -1.06 4.39
C SER A 59 -2.54 0.03 4.31
N LEU A 60 -1.76 0.04 3.24
CA LEU A 60 -0.75 1.09 3.03
C LEU A 60 -1.40 2.45 2.85
N ILE A 61 -2.37 2.54 1.95
CA ILE A 61 -3.10 3.79 1.65
C ILE A 61 -3.75 4.31 2.92
N TYR A 62 -4.45 3.46 3.67
CA TYR A 62 -5.12 3.85 4.90
C TYR A 62 -4.14 4.45 5.92
N VAL A 63 -3.03 3.76 6.21
CA VAL A 63 -2.07 4.24 7.20
C VAL A 63 -1.35 5.52 6.73
N TYR A 64 -0.98 5.58 5.45
CA TYR A 64 -0.15 6.65 4.91
C TYR A 64 -0.95 7.91 4.57
N GLU A 65 -2.09 7.77 3.90
CA GLU A 65 -2.87 8.88 3.36
C GLU A 65 -4.01 9.29 4.29
N VAL A 66 -4.72 8.31 4.87
CA VAL A 66 -5.88 8.59 5.74
C VAL A 66 -5.43 8.90 7.17
N CYS A 67 -4.66 8.02 7.80
CA CYS A 67 -4.18 8.24 9.16
C CYS A 67 -3.03 9.24 9.22
N LYS A 68 -2.28 9.41 8.13
CA LYS A 68 -1.06 10.25 8.05
C LYS A 68 -0.01 9.90 9.10
N LEU A 69 0.03 8.63 9.54
CA LEU A 69 0.94 8.13 10.58
C LEU A 69 2.26 7.70 9.96
N LYS A 70 3.32 8.42 10.32
CA LYS A 70 4.67 8.25 9.76
C LYS A 70 5.62 7.48 10.66
N ARG A 71 5.30 7.37 11.96
CA ARG A 71 6.13 6.69 12.96
C ARG A 71 5.40 5.46 13.48
N ILE A 72 6.13 4.36 13.66
CA ILE A 72 5.56 3.13 14.21
C ILE A 72 5.09 3.37 15.65
N TYR A 73 5.81 4.17 16.43
CA TYR A 73 5.43 4.52 17.80
C TYR A 73 4.08 5.26 17.86
N GLU A 74 3.91 6.31 17.02
CA GLU A 74 2.65 7.06 16.91
C GLU A 74 1.51 6.17 16.40
N MET A 75 1.83 5.26 15.46
CA MET A 75 0.88 4.27 14.95
C MET A 75 0.42 3.31 16.04
N ALA A 76 1.35 2.75 16.81
CA ALA A 76 1.04 1.83 17.90
C ALA A 76 0.13 2.49 18.94
N GLN A 77 0.43 3.72 19.35
CA GLN A 77 -0.41 4.49 20.27
C GLN A 77 -1.82 4.74 19.71
N SER A 78 -1.91 5.18 18.45
CA SER A 78 -3.20 5.49 17.80
C SER A 78 -4.13 4.27 17.71
N PHE A 79 -3.56 3.06 17.63
CA PHE A 79 -4.30 1.81 17.62
C PHE A 79 -4.38 1.11 18.99
N GLY A 80 -3.92 1.76 20.07
CA GLY A 80 -3.96 1.21 21.43
C GLY A 80 -3.08 -0.02 21.63
N VAL A 81 -1.98 -0.14 20.89
CA VAL A 81 -1.03 -1.25 20.98
C VAL A 81 0.25 -0.79 21.66
N SER A 82 0.67 -1.50 22.70
CA SER A 82 1.98 -1.28 23.31
C SER A 82 3.05 -2.04 22.52
N LEU A 83 4.08 -1.32 22.04
CA LEU A 83 5.26 -1.87 21.40
C LEU A 83 6.51 -1.35 22.10
N GLN A 84 7.49 -2.22 22.32
CA GLN A 84 8.81 -1.82 22.81
C GLN A 84 9.64 -1.27 21.66
N ILE A 85 9.44 0.00 21.33
CA ILE A 85 10.17 0.73 20.30
C ILE A 85 10.84 1.91 20.96
N ASP A 86 12.14 2.08 20.72
CA ASP A 86 12.84 3.30 21.08
C ASP A 86 12.42 4.43 20.12
N PRO A 87 11.68 5.46 20.59
CA PRO A 87 11.19 6.54 19.73
C PRO A 87 12.31 7.32 19.06
N THR A 88 13.53 7.32 19.61
CA THR A 88 14.67 8.03 19.02
C THR A 88 15.17 7.38 17.73
N THR A 89 14.85 6.11 17.52
CA THR A 89 15.22 5.32 16.33
C THR A 89 14.11 5.27 15.26
N ASP A 90 12.94 5.83 15.57
CA ASP A 90 11.74 5.83 14.73
C ASP A 90 11.58 7.15 13.95
N LEU A 91 12.60 7.47 13.17
CA LEU A 91 12.74 8.78 12.52
C LEU A 91 12.02 8.89 11.17
N TRP A 92 11.74 7.77 10.50
CA TRP A 92 11.12 7.74 9.18
C TRP A 92 10.09 6.61 9.04
N PRO A 93 9.10 6.76 8.14
CA PRO A 93 8.13 5.72 7.86
C PRO A 93 8.79 4.43 7.38
N LYS A 94 8.44 3.32 8.04
CA LYS A 94 8.88 1.97 7.67
C LYS A 94 7.63 1.11 7.56
N TYR A 95 7.35 0.63 6.35
CA TYR A 95 6.22 -0.25 6.07
C TYR A 95 6.73 -1.63 5.68
N CYS A 96 6.16 -2.67 6.27
CA CYS A 96 6.54 -4.05 6.01
C CYS A 96 5.30 -4.87 5.68
N PHE A 97 5.34 -5.60 4.56
CA PHE A 97 4.27 -6.46 4.09
C PHE A 97 4.66 -7.92 4.32
N LYS A 98 4.02 -8.57 5.29
CA LYS A 98 4.21 -10.00 5.52
C LYS A 98 3.34 -10.78 4.53
N MET A 99 3.93 -11.20 3.42
CA MET A 99 3.22 -11.83 2.30
C MET A 99 3.87 -13.16 1.89
N ALA A 100 3.05 -14.18 1.63
CA ALA A 100 3.51 -15.51 1.21
C ALA A 100 4.21 -15.49 -0.15
N THR A 101 5.07 -16.47 -0.42
CA THR A 101 5.61 -16.69 -1.78
C THR A 101 4.47 -17.03 -2.74
N GLY A 102 4.50 -16.47 -3.95
CA GLY A 102 3.41 -16.62 -4.93
C GLY A 102 2.19 -15.70 -4.74
N SER A 103 2.07 -14.97 -3.63
CA SER A 103 0.92 -14.07 -3.37
C SER A 103 0.93 -12.74 -4.14
N GLY A 104 1.82 -12.58 -5.13
CA GLY A 104 1.87 -11.38 -5.96
C GLY A 104 2.48 -10.14 -5.29
N LYS A 105 3.54 -10.32 -4.48
CA LYS A 105 4.27 -9.22 -3.83
C LYS A 105 4.76 -8.15 -4.82
N THR A 106 5.31 -8.57 -5.96
CA THR A 106 5.79 -7.63 -6.99
C THR A 106 4.63 -6.81 -7.57
N PHE A 107 3.46 -7.43 -7.77
CA PHE A 107 2.27 -6.72 -8.24
C PHE A 107 1.85 -5.63 -7.24
N VAL A 108 1.84 -5.94 -5.93
CA VAL A 108 1.59 -4.93 -4.90
C VAL A 108 2.62 -3.81 -4.96
N MET A 109 3.91 -4.12 -5.15
CA MET A 109 4.94 -3.09 -5.34
C MET A 109 4.61 -2.18 -6.52
N ALA A 110 4.22 -2.73 -7.67
CA ALA A 110 3.81 -1.95 -8.84
C ALA A 110 2.60 -1.04 -8.54
N MET A 111 1.58 -1.56 -7.83
CA MET A 111 0.43 -0.74 -7.40
C MET A 111 0.87 0.43 -6.50
N VAL A 112 1.82 0.21 -5.59
CA VAL A 112 2.38 1.28 -4.74
C VAL A 112 3.09 2.34 -5.58
N LEU A 113 3.88 1.94 -6.59
CA LEU A 113 4.55 2.88 -7.49
C LEU A 113 3.55 3.72 -8.26
N VAL A 114 2.54 3.09 -8.86
CA VAL A 114 1.47 3.74 -9.61
C VAL A 114 0.71 4.74 -8.74
N TRP A 115 0.32 4.32 -7.53
CA TRP A 115 -0.35 5.17 -6.56
C TRP A 115 0.47 6.39 -6.17
N GLN A 116 1.75 6.19 -5.82
CA GLN A 116 2.67 7.28 -5.46
C GLN A 116 2.91 8.25 -6.63
N TYR A 117 3.16 7.72 -7.81
CA TYR A 117 3.45 8.49 -9.01
C TYR A 117 2.27 9.39 -9.41
N PHE A 118 1.07 8.83 -9.52
CA PHE A 118 -0.09 9.61 -9.93
C PHE A 118 -0.50 10.63 -8.88
N ASN A 119 -0.47 10.29 -7.59
CA ASN A 119 -0.75 11.28 -6.55
C ASN A 119 0.27 12.42 -6.56
N LYS A 120 1.55 12.13 -6.84
CA LYS A 120 2.57 13.17 -6.96
C LYS A 120 2.29 14.15 -8.12
N ILE A 121 1.71 13.67 -9.20
CA ILE A 121 1.41 14.48 -10.40
C ILE A 121 0.13 15.28 -10.22
N TYR A 122 -0.93 14.65 -9.72
CA TYR A 122 -2.27 15.24 -9.73
C TYR A 122 -2.65 15.93 -8.41
N GLU A 123 -2.15 15.45 -7.26
CA GLU A 123 -2.52 15.99 -5.94
C GLU A 123 -1.53 17.05 -5.44
N THR A 124 -1.22 18.05 -6.28
CA THR A 124 -0.16 19.03 -6.03
C THR A 124 -0.42 19.97 -4.84
N LYS A 125 -1.67 20.04 -4.36
CA LYS A 125 -2.09 20.85 -3.21
C LYS A 125 -2.18 20.05 -1.91
N SER A 126 -1.92 18.74 -1.95
CA SER A 126 -1.96 17.88 -0.78
C SER A 126 -0.77 18.16 0.16
N ASP A 127 -1.01 18.07 1.46
CA ASP A 127 0.02 18.12 2.51
C ASP A 127 0.82 16.80 2.60
N ILE A 128 0.39 15.77 1.87
CA ILE A 128 1.00 14.45 1.82
C ILE A 128 2.15 14.44 0.81
N ARG A 129 3.28 13.83 1.18
CA ARG A 129 4.50 13.82 0.37
C ARG A 129 4.62 12.55 -0.48
N TYR A 130 4.04 12.57 -1.67
CA TYR A 130 4.21 11.49 -2.64
C TYR A 130 5.57 11.55 -3.38
N SER A 131 5.98 10.44 -4.01
CA SER A 131 7.23 10.33 -4.78
C SER A 131 7.01 9.94 -6.24
N THR A 132 7.89 10.41 -7.12
CA THR A 132 8.07 9.92 -8.50
C THR A 132 9.39 9.18 -8.69
N HIS A 133 10.25 9.16 -7.66
CA HIS A 133 11.55 8.53 -7.69
C HIS A 133 11.55 7.34 -6.75
N PHE A 134 11.89 6.17 -7.28
CA PHE A 134 11.81 4.90 -6.57
C PHE A 134 13.11 4.12 -6.75
N LEU A 135 13.56 3.45 -5.68
CA LEU A 135 14.70 2.55 -5.69
C LEU A 135 14.21 1.16 -5.28
N LEU A 136 14.33 0.19 -6.19
CA LEU A 136 14.04 -1.21 -5.91
C LEU A 136 15.38 -1.92 -5.70
N LEU A 137 15.53 -2.55 -4.53
CA LEU A 137 16.73 -3.31 -4.17
C LEU A 137 16.45 -4.80 -4.27
N ALA A 138 17.22 -5.49 -5.11
CA ALA A 138 17.18 -6.94 -5.22
C ALA A 138 18.33 -7.57 -4.42
N PRO A 139 18.12 -8.73 -3.77
CA PRO A 139 19.15 -9.39 -2.98
C PRO A 139 20.25 -10.05 -3.84
N ASN A 140 19.98 -10.33 -5.11
CA ASN A 140 20.94 -10.92 -6.06
C ASN A 140 20.48 -10.67 -7.51
N LEU A 141 21.34 -11.02 -8.48
CA LEU A 141 21.10 -10.82 -9.91
C LEU A 141 19.88 -11.61 -10.43
N ILE A 142 19.63 -12.81 -9.92
CA ILE A 142 18.48 -13.63 -10.36
C ILE A 142 17.16 -12.95 -10.01
N VAL A 143 17.04 -12.39 -8.80
CA VAL A 143 15.85 -11.64 -8.39
C VAL A 143 15.78 -10.30 -9.13
N PHE A 144 16.92 -9.66 -9.38
CA PHE A 144 16.98 -8.43 -10.17
C PHE A 144 16.43 -8.64 -11.58
N ASP A 145 16.84 -9.69 -12.28
CA ASP A 145 16.41 -9.95 -13.65
C ASP A 145 14.89 -10.19 -13.74
N ARG A 146 14.32 -10.89 -12.75
CA ARG A 146 12.87 -11.09 -12.65
C ARG A 146 12.13 -9.77 -12.42
N LEU A 147 12.60 -8.95 -11.48
CA LEU A 147 12.01 -7.64 -11.24
C LEU A 147 12.13 -6.75 -12.48
N LYS A 148 13.27 -6.78 -13.17
CA LYS A 148 13.47 -6.01 -14.40
C LYS A 148 12.45 -6.39 -15.47
N GLN A 149 12.18 -7.68 -15.66
CA GLN A 149 11.16 -8.15 -16.58
C GLN A 149 9.75 -7.71 -16.16
N ASP A 150 9.43 -7.75 -14.86
CA ASP A 150 8.10 -7.36 -14.34
C ASP A 150 7.82 -5.84 -14.48
N PHE A 151 8.85 -5.00 -14.62
CA PHE A 151 8.74 -3.54 -14.69
C PHE A 151 9.11 -2.93 -16.06
N GLN A 152 9.35 -3.76 -17.08
CA GLN A 152 9.53 -3.32 -18.48
C GLN A 152 8.20 -3.25 -19.21
#